data_AF-A0A7W1AHN2-F1
#
_entry.id   AF-A0A7W1AHN2-F1
#
_cell.length_a   1.000
_cell.length_b   1.000
_cell.length_c   1.000
_cell.angle_alpha   90.00
_cell.angle_beta   90.00
_cell.angle_gamma   90.00
#
_symmetry.space_group_name_H-M   'P 1'
#
loop_
_entity.id
_entity.type
_entity.pdbx_description
1 polymer ?
#
loop_
_entity_poly.entity_id
_entity_poly.type
_entity_poly.pdbx_seq_one_letter_code
_entity_poly.pdbx_strand_id
1 'polypeptide(L)'
;LERDAILAKAEDIRPLLRAEVQRAEWFDNEIEEDADYPSGKVVRTSLHEDRCLFLAHDQRGCAIHRASLERGWDFRGVKPAICRLFPLSYEEDTILIADEYPEYSCAHVEGPSLYRITRDTLGDVFGGELVAAMDAAEARVLADAPRRLPVL
;
A
#
# COMPACT_ATOMS: atom_id res chain seq x y z
N LEU A 1 -8.77 -13.32 -8.21
CA LEU A 1 -8.84 -12.17 -7.28
C LEU A 1 -7.50 -12.06 -6.57
N GLU A 2 -7.13 -10.90 -6.01
CA GLU A 2 -5.86 -10.76 -5.26
C GLU A 2 -5.76 -11.76 -4.11
N ARG A 3 -6.88 -12.06 -3.44
CA ARG A 3 -7.03 -13.15 -2.46
C ARG A 3 -6.39 -14.47 -2.91
N ASP A 4 -6.71 -14.91 -4.12
CA ASP A 4 -6.31 -16.24 -4.59
C ASP A 4 -4.78 -16.30 -4.79
N ALA A 5 -4.18 -15.18 -5.23
CA ALA A 5 -2.73 -15.06 -5.35
C ALA A 5 -2.04 -15.06 -3.97
N ILE A 6 -2.66 -14.44 -2.95
CA ILE A 6 -2.17 -14.47 -1.56
C ILE A 6 -2.25 -15.91 -1.00
N LEU A 7 -3.36 -16.60 -1.22
CA LEU A 7 -3.53 -18.00 -0.78
C LEU A 7 -2.54 -18.94 -1.46
N ALA A 8 -2.21 -18.72 -2.73
CA ALA A 8 -1.16 -19.49 -3.42
C ALA A 8 0.24 -19.30 -2.82
N LYS A 9 0.45 -18.26 -2.01
CA LYS A 9 1.69 -17.97 -1.26
C LYS A 9 1.57 -18.26 0.23
N ALA A 10 0.54 -18.99 0.66
CA ALA A 10 0.25 -19.13 2.08
C ALA A 10 1.37 -19.78 2.89
N GLU A 11 2.08 -20.76 2.34
CA GLU A 11 3.21 -21.43 3.01
C GLU A 11 4.39 -20.47 3.26
N ASP A 12 4.60 -19.50 2.38
CA ASP A 12 5.64 -18.48 2.51
C ASP A 12 5.25 -17.40 3.54
N ILE A 13 3.97 -17.02 3.57
CA ILE A 13 3.47 -15.89 4.36
C ILE A 13 3.19 -16.29 5.82
N ARG A 14 2.60 -17.47 6.03
CA ARG A 14 2.10 -17.89 7.35
C ARG A 14 3.16 -17.88 8.45
N PRO A 15 4.41 -18.34 8.24
CA PRO A 15 5.45 -18.30 9.26
C PRO A 15 5.85 -16.88 9.70
N LEU A 16 5.53 -15.87 8.90
CA LEU A 16 5.87 -14.47 9.15
C LEU A 16 4.74 -13.68 9.83
N LEU A 17 3.58 -14.32 10.03
CA LEU A 17 2.48 -13.74 10.78
C LEU A 17 2.76 -13.77 12.29
N ARG A 18 2.14 -12.83 13.02
CA ARG A 18 2.10 -12.85 14.48
C ARG A 18 1.49 -14.17 14.97
N ALA A 19 2.02 -14.72 16.06
CA ALA A 19 1.67 -16.06 16.54
C ALA A 19 0.16 -16.26 16.74
N GLU A 20 -0.52 -15.20 17.16
CA GLU A 20 -1.97 -15.13 17.44
C GLU A 20 -2.83 -15.32 16.19
N VAL A 21 -2.32 -14.92 15.01
CA VAL A 21 -3.05 -14.97 13.73
C VAL A 21 -2.48 -15.98 12.74
N GLN A 22 -1.43 -16.73 13.11
CA GLN A 22 -0.83 -17.75 12.23
C GLN A 22 -1.82 -18.83 11.78
N ARG A 23 -2.83 -19.14 12.59
CA ARG A 23 -3.89 -20.12 12.26
C ARG A 23 -5.24 -19.48 11.92
N ALA A 24 -5.31 -18.16 11.84
CA ALA A 24 -6.54 -17.47 11.47
C ALA A 24 -6.89 -17.72 10.00
N GLU A 25 -8.19 -17.66 9.70
CA GLU A 25 -8.68 -17.49 8.33
C GLU A 25 -8.38 -16.07 7.87
N TRP A 26 -7.88 -15.91 6.65
CA TRP A 26 -7.33 -14.65 6.19
C TRP A 26 -8.33 -13.72 5.51
N PHE A 27 -9.41 -14.29 5.03
CA PHE A 27 -10.36 -13.61 4.17
C PHE A 27 -11.76 -14.03 4.54
N ASP A 28 -12.69 -13.09 4.37
CA ASP A 28 -14.10 -13.43 4.43
C ASP A 28 -14.51 -14.25 3.19
N ASN A 29 -15.68 -14.87 3.27
CA ASN A 29 -16.22 -15.68 2.18
C ASN A 29 -17.02 -14.85 1.16
N GLU A 30 -17.23 -13.57 1.44
CA GLU A 30 -18.02 -12.66 0.60
C GLU A 30 -17.13 -11.95 -0.42
N ILE A 31 -17.64 -11.86 -1.65
CA ILE A 31 -17.04 -11.06 -2.72
C ILE A 31 -17.92 -9.83 -2.88
N GLU A 32 -17.33 -8.67 -2.63
CA GLU A 32 -17.99 -7.37 -2.79
C GLU A 32 -17.65 -6.81 -4.18
N GLU A 33 -18.60 -6.12 -4.81
CA GLU A 33 -18.35 -5.36 -6.03
C GLU A 33 -17.79 -3.99 -5.64
N ASP A 34 -16.63 -3.65 -6.17
CA ASP A 34 -15.93 -2.41 -5.86
C ASP A 34 -15.15 -1.95 -7.10
N ALA A 35 -15.55 -0.81 -7.65
CA ALA A 35 -14.98 -0.25 -8.88
C ALA A 35 -13.57 0.32 -8.68
N ASP A 36 -13.16 0.59 -7.43
CA ASP A 36 -11.83 1.11 -7.12
C ASP A 36 -10.75 0.01 -7.23
N TYR A 37 -11.16 -1.26 -7.30
CA TYR A 37 -10.26 -2.39 -7.49
C TYR A 37 -10.14 -2.76 -8.98
N PRO A 38 -8.94 -3.09 -9.49
CA PRO A 38 -8.75 -3.45 -10.90
C PRO A 38 -9.63 -4.59 -11.42
N SER A 39 -10.05 -5.51 -10.54
CA SER A 39 -10.96 -6.61 -10.88
C SER A 39 -12.45 -6.26 -10.80
N GLY A 40 -12.82 -5.05 -10.35
CA GLY A 40 -14.19 -4.65 -10.02
C GLY A 40 -14.78 -5.42 -8.83
N LYS A 41 -13.92 -6.15 -8.09
CA LYS A 41 -14.29 -7.10 -7.05
C LYS A 41 -13.22 -7.16 -5.97
N VAL A 42 -13.64 -7.22 -4.72
CA VAL A 42 -12.78 -7.31 -3.55
C VAL A 42 -13.26 -8.41 -2.60
N VAL A 43 -12.32 -9.00 -1.87
CA VAL A 43 -12.62 -9.85 -0.72
C VAL A 43 -11.89 -9.25 0.47
N ARG A 44 -12.62 -8.96 1.55
CA ARG A 44 -12.03 -8.33 2.72
C ARG A 44 -11.04 -9.27 3.38
N THR A 45 -9.91 -8.70 3.77
CA THR A 45 -8.94 -9.37 4.63
C THR A 45 -9.43 -9.26 6.07
N SER A 46 -9.36 -10.36 6.82
CA SER A 46 -9.79 -10.37 8.21
C SER A 46 -8.95 -9.39 9.06
N LEU A 47 -9.60 -8.83 10.07
CA LEU A 47 -8.95 -7.95 11.03
C LEU A 47 -8.59 -8.73 12.30
N HIS A 48 -7.49 -8.35 12.93
CA HIS A 48 -7.14 -8.77 14.28
C HIS A 48 -6.73 -7.55 15.09
N GLU A 49 -7.51 -7.25 16.13
CA GLU A 49 -7.41 -6.01 16.92
C GLU A 49 -7.52 -4.77 16.02
N ASP A 50 -8.59 -4.72 15.21
CA ASP A 50 -8.93 -3.61 14.31
C ASP A 50 -7.87 -3.27 13.25
N ARG A 51 -6.93 -4.19 12.99
CA ARG A 51 -5.87 -4.03 12.00
C ARG A 51 -5.80 -5.23 11.07
N CYS A 52 -5.32 -5.01 9.85
CA CYS A 52 -5.08 -6.08 8.89
C CYS A 52 -4.23 -7.19 9.52
N LEU A 53 -4.67 -8.46 9.44
CA LEU A 53 -3.94 -9.58 10.03
C LEU A 53 -2.51 -9.75 9.47
N PHE A 54 -2.25 -9.29 8.25
CA PHE A 54 -0.92 -9.31 7.63
C PHE A 54 -0.02 -8.19 8.12
N LEU A 55 -0.53 -7.25 8.91
CA LEU A 55 0.24 -6.18 9.52
C LEU A 55 1.15 -6.75 10.63
N ALA A 56 2.45 -6.45 10.52
CA ALA A 56 3.49 -6.86 11.44
C ALA A 56 4.50 -5.71 11.59
N HIS A 57 4.42 -4.97 12.71
CA HIS A 57 5.28 -3.81 13.02
C HIS A 57 6.71 -4.18 13.48
N ASP A 58 7.19 -5.39 13.20
CA ASP A 58 8.53 -5.81 13.61
C ASP A 58 9.62 -5.34 12.63
N GLN A 59 9.37 -5.46 11.33
CA GLN A 59 10.32 -5.17 10.25
C GLN A 59 9.67 -4.31 9.16
N ARG A 60 9.27 -4.91 8.04
CA ARG A 60 8.73 -4.22 6.86
C ARG A 60 7.26 -3.82 6.96
N GLY A 61 6.62 -3.98 8.13
CA GLY A 61 5.23 -3.60 8.37
C GLY A 61 4.19 -4.60 7.84
N CYS A 62 4.49 -5.38 6.79
CA CYS A 62 3.54 -6.31 6.18
C CYS A 62 4.15 -7.68 5.86
N ALA A 63 3.56 -8.76 6.37
CA ALA A 63 4.02 -10.13 6.19
C ALA A 63 4.06 -10.58 4.71
N ILE A 64 3.11 -10.14 3.87
CA ILE A 64 3.10 -10.44 2.43
C ILE A 64 4.33 -9.84 1.74
N HIS A 65 4.61 -8.55 2.01
CA HIS A 65 5.76 -7.86 1.43
C HIS A 65 7.07 -8.45 1.96
N ARG A 66 7.13 -8.82 3.24
CA ARG A 66 8.29 -9.49 3.81
C ARG A 66 8.54 -10.85 3.17
N ALA A 67 7.50 -11.66 3.01
CA ALA A 67 7.58 -12.97 2.37
C ALA A 67 8.15 -12.87 0.95
N SER A 68 7.71 -11.87 0.17
CA SER A 68 8.18 -11.67 -1.20
C SER A 68 9.69 -11.44 -1.28
N LEU A 69 10.23 -10.63 -0.35
CA LEU A 69 11.65 -10.35 -0.27
C LEU A 69 12.45 -11.57 0.20
N GLU A 70 12.00 -12.25 1.27
CA GLU A 70 12.70 -13.42 1.82
C GLU A 70 12.70 -14.63 0.87
N ARG A 71 11.68 -14.74 0.02
CA ARG A 71 11.48 -15.87 -0.90
C ARG A 71 11.79 -15.54 -2.36
N GLY A 72 12.15 -14.30 -2.65
CA GLY A 72 12.58 -13.86 -3.98
C GLY A 72 11.48 -13.91 -5.05
N TRP A 73 10.21 -13.66 -4.67
CA TRP A 73 9.12 -13.53 -5.64
C TRP A 73 8.62 -12.08 -5.72
N ASP A 74 8.08 -11.74 -6.89
CA ASP A 74 7.51 -10.43 -7.14
C ASP A 74 6.17 -10.29 -6.41
N PHE A 75 6.08 -9.29 -5.52
CA PHE A 75 4.84 -9.04 -4.79
C PHE A 75 3.74 -8.41 -5.65
N ARG A 76 4.07 -7.90 -6.84
CA ARG A 76 3.07 -7.41 -7.80
C ARG A 76 2.16 -8.56 -8.22
N GLY A 77 0.85 -8.34 -8.13
CA GLY A 77 -0.17 -9.37 -8.37
C GLY A 77 -0.40 -10.33 -7.20
N VAL A 78 0.35 -10.21 -6.10
CA VAL A 78 0.09 -10.93 -4.84
C VAL A 78 -0.34 -9.96 -3.74
N LYS A 79 0.46 -8.93 -3.46
CA LYS A 79 0.09 -7.89 -2.49
C LYS A 79 -0.98 -6.98 -3.12
N PRO A 80 -2.11 -6.73 -2.42
CA PRO A 80 -3.17 -5.91 -2.95
C PRO A 80 -2.68 -4.55 -3.46
N ALA A 81 -3.17 -4.11 -4.61
CA ALA A 81 -2.77 -2.85 -5.25
C ALA A 81 -2.82 -1.67 -4.28
N ILE A 82 -3.93 -1.53 -3.56
CA ILE A 82 -4.12 -0.46 -2.57
C ILE A 82 -3.07 -0.54 -1.44
N CYS A 83 -2.76 -1.74 -0.94
CA CYS A 83 -1.75 -1.92 0.10
C CYS A 83 -0.32 -1.64 -0.39
N ARG A 84 -0.07 -1.64 -1.70
CA ARG A 84 1.24 -1.28 -2.27
C ARG A 84 1.42 0.25 -2.30
N LEU A 85 0.34 1.02 -2.28
CA LEU A 85 0.40 2.49 -2.35
C LEU A 85 0.96 3.14 -1.10
N PHE A 86 0.89 2.49 0.07
CA PHE A 86 1.40 3.03 1.33
C PHE A 86 2.82 3.59 1.16
N PRO A 87 3.09 4.86 1.53
CA PRO A 87 2.32 5.72 2.45
C PRO A 87 1.19 6.56 1.85
N LEU A 88 0.78 6.29 0.61
CA LEU A 88 -0.42 6.85 0.01
C LEU A 88 -1.64 5.93 0.20
N SER A 89 -2.82 6.51 0.22
CA SER A 89 -4.13 5.83 0.12
C SER A 89 -4.86 6.30 -1.14
N TYR A 90 -5.92 5.60 -1.51
CA TYR A 90 -6.83 5.98 -2.59
C TYR A 90 -8.27 5.74 -2.16
N GLU A 91 -9.06 6.82 -2.16
CA GLU A 91 -10.45 6.84 -1.71
C GLU A 91 -11.21 7.85 -2.57
N GLU A 92 -12.41 7.49 -3.05
CA GLU A 92 -13.30 8.39 -3.80
C GLU A 92 -12.59 9.17 -4.93
N ASP A 93 -11.92 8.46 -5.84
CA ASP A 93 -11.15 9.04 -6.95
C ASP A 93 -9.99 9.97 -6.55
N THR A 94 -9.56 9.93 -5.28
CA THR A 94 -8.54 10.81 -4.73
C THR A 94 -7.35 10.01 -4.20
N ILE A 95 -6.14 10.37 -4.62
CA ILE A 95 -4.90 9.90 -3.98
C ILE A 95 -4.55 10.85 -2.84
N LEU A 96 -4.47 10.32 -1.63
CA LEU A 96 -4.14 11.06 -0.41
C LEU A 96 -2.97 10.43 0.34
N ILE A 97 -2.45 11.13 1.34
CA ILE A 97 -1.50 10.57 2.30
C ILE A 97 -2.30 9.70 3.28
N ALA A 98 -1.85 8.47 3.53
CA ALA A 98 -2.49 7.60 4.50
C ALA A 98 -2.47 8.24 5.90
N ASP A 99 -3.59 8.20 6.62
CA ASP A 99 -3.75 8.83 7.93
C ASP A 99 -2.75 8.29 8.98
N GLU A 100 -2.31 7.04 8.83
CA GLU A 100 -1.32 6.43 9.72
C GLU A 100 0.11 6.86 9.40
N TYR A 101 0.40 7.41 8.21
CA TYR A 101 1.77 7.74 7.81
C TYR A 101 2.49 8.69 8.79
N PRO A 102 1.87 9.77 9.32
CA PRO A 102 2.50 10.64 10.32
C PRO A 102 2.94 9.92 11.61
N GLU A 103 2.44 8.73 11.91
CA GLU A 103 2.86 7.97 13.09
C GLU A 103 4.24 7.30 12.91
N TYR A 104 4.72 7.17 11.67
CA TYR A 104 5.99 6.53 11.37
C TYR A 104 7.14 7.51 11.52
N SER A 105 8.22 7.05 12.17
CA SER A 105 9.44 7.85 12.37
C SER A 105 10.02 8.41 11.06
N CYS A 106 9.84 7.71 9.94
CA CYS A 106 10.31 8.15 8.62
C CYS A 106 9.48 9.30 8.02
N ALA A 107 8.31 9.64 8.58
CA ALA A 107 7.53 10.81 8.15
C ALA A 107 8.17 12.15 8.58
N HIS A 108 9.10 12.10 9.53
CA HIS A 108 9.67 13.28 10.19
C HIS A 108 11.15 13.50 9.87
N VAL A 109 11.65 12.90 8.80
CA VAL A 109 13.04 13.04 8.34
C VAL A 109 13.09 13.58 6.91
N GLU A 110 14.20 14.21 6.54
CA GLU A 110 14.41 14.65 5.17
C GLU A 110 14.56 13.45 4.22
N GLY A 111 13.98 13.57 3.04
CA GLY A 111 14.00 12.53 2.02
C GLY A 111 13.31 12.97 0.73
N PRO A 112 13.19 12.07 -0.25
CA PRO A 112 12.39 12.32 -1.45
C PRO A 112 10.92 12.56 -1.09
N SER A 113 10.17 13.19 -2.01
CA SER A 113 8.72 13.34 -1.84
C SER A 113 8.02 11.98 -1.75
N LEU A 114 6.83 11.95 -1.14
CA LEU A 114 6.00 10.75 -1.13
C LEU A 114 5.68 10.26 -2.54
N TYR A 115 5.39 11.18 -3.46
CA TYR A 115 5.21 10.86 -4.86
C TYR A 115 6.46 10.17 -5.44
N ARG A 116 7.65 10.69 -5.17
CA ARG A 116 8.90 10.16 -5.74
C ARG A 116 9.18 8.73 -5.29
N ILE A 117 8.88 8.40 -4.03
CA ILE A 117 9.08 7.03 -3.50
C ILE A 117 7.99 6.05 -3.94
N THR A 118 6.79 6.52 -4.29
CA THR A 118 5.67 5.67 -4.74
C THR A 118 5.44 5.70 -6.25
N ARG A 119 6.20 6.50 -7.00
CA ARG A 119 6.03 6.75 -8.45
C ARG A 119 5.83 5.48 -9.28
N ASP A 120 6.66 4.46 -9.04
CA ASP A 120 6.58 3.20 -9.80
C ASP A 120 5.29 2.43 -9.45
N THR A 121 4.86 2.45 -8.19
CA THR A 121 3.60 1.82 -7.78
C THR A 121 2.40 2.56 -8.34
N LEU A 122 2.43 3.90 -8.35
CA LEU A 122 1.39 4.71 -8.99
C LEU A 122 1.30 4.40 -10.50
N GLY A 123 2.42 4.19 -11.18
CA GLY A 123 2.45 3.74 -12.56
C GLY A 123 1.87 2.35 -12.75
N ASP A 124 2.20 1.41 -11.86
CA ASP A 124 1.66 0.05 -11.89
C ASP A 124 0.15 -0.01 -11.64
N VAL A 125 -0.40 0.91 -10.83
CA VAL A 125 -1.82 0.91 -10.41
C VAL A 125 -2.69 1.75 -11.34
N PHE A 126 -2.26 2.97 -11.68
CA PHE A 126 -3.07 3.96 -12.40
C PHE A 126 -2.56 4.27 -13.82
N GLY A 127 -1.39 3.75 -14.20
CA GLY A 127 -0.83 3.91 -15.53
C GLY A 127 0.00 5.18 -15.75
N GLY A 128 0.60 5.27 -16.93
CA GLY A 128 1.59 6.29 -17.27
C GLY A 128 1.06 7.71 -17.40
N GLU A 129 -0.24 7.88 -17.73
CA GLU A 129 -0.86 9.21 -17.86
C GLU A 129 -0.91 9.92 -16.51
N LEU A 130 -1.33 9.22 -15.44
CA LEU A 130 -1.30 9.76 -14.09
C LEU A 130 0.15 10.12 -13.69
N VAL A 131 1.10 9.22 -13.94
CA VAL A 131 2.51 9.46 -13.60
C VAL A 131 3.05 10.71 -14.28
N ALA A 132 2.75 10.91 -15.57
CA ALA A 132 3.17 12.10 -16.30
C ALA A 132 2.55 13.39 -15.73
N ALA A 133 1.27 13.35 -15.34
CA ALA A 133 0.61 14.48 -14.70
C ALA A 133 1.23 14.80 -13.33
N MET A 134 1.56 13.78 -12.54
CA MET A 134 2.19 13.94 -11.23
C MET A 134 3.65 14.39 -11.33
N ASP A 135 4.42 13.94 -12.34
CA ASP A 135 5.79 14.42 -12.60
C ASP A 135 5.76 15.93 -12.89
N ALA A 136 4.80 16.40 -13.70
CA ALA A 136 4.62 17.82 -13.99
C ALA A 136 4.19 18.62 -12.74
N ALA A 137 3.35 18.04 -11.88
CA ALA A 137 2.94 18.65 -10.63
C ALA A 137 4.12 18.78 -9.63
N GLU A 138 4.91 17.72 -9.46
CA GLU A 138 6.10 17.74 -8.60
C GLU A 138 7.11 18.79 -9.08
N ALA A 139 7.40 18.83 -10.39
CA ALA A 139 8.32 19.81 -10.96
C ALA A 139 7.89 21.27 -10.65
N ARG A 140 6.58 21.55 -10.72
CA ARG A 140 6.02 22.87 -10.36
C ARG A 140 6.18 23.17 -8.87
N VAL A 141 5.85 22.22 -8.00
CA VAL A 141 5.96 22.39 -6.53
C VAL A 141 7.42 22.63 -6.12
N LEU A 142 8.36 21.86 -6.67
CA LEU A 142 9.78 22.01 -6.37
C LEU A 142 10.38 23.30 -6.94
N ALA A 143 9.89 23.79 -8.08
CA ALA A 143 10.30 25.09 -8.64
C ALA A 143 9.77 26.28 -7.82
N ASP A 144 8.58 26.14 -7.22
CA ASP A 144 7.93 27.17 -6.41
C ASP A 144 8.44 27.26 -4.95
N ALA A 145 9.50 26.50 -4.61
CA ALA A 145 10.03 26.34 -3.24
C ALA A 145 10.71 27.56 -2.58
N PRO A 146 10.58 28.81 -3.07
CA PRO A 146 10.64 29.95 -2.18
C PRO A 146 9.36 30.80 -2.27
N ARG A 147 8.18 30.22 -2.09
CA ARG A 147 7.00 31.00 -1.69
C ARG A 147 6.91 31.01 -0.17
N ARG A 148 7.22 32.18 0.40
CA ARG A 148 6.91 32.52 1.80
C ARG A 148 5.51 32.01 2.11
N LEU A 149 5.38 31.23 3.19
CA LEU A 149 4.09 30.80 3.71
C LEU A 149 3.16 32.02 3.79
N PRO A 150 1.88 31.91 3.40
CA PRO A 150 0.93 32.96 3.70
C PRO A 150 0.95 33.16 5.21
N VAL A 151 1.36 34.37 5.62
CA VAL A 151 1.21 34.82 6.99
C VAL A 151 -0.30 34.95 7.20
N LEU A 152 -0.86 34.09 8.06
CA LEU A 152 -2.16 34.31 8.67
C LEU A 152 -2.06 35.47 9.66
#